data_AF-A0A7S0DIJ2-F1
#
_entry.id   AF-A0A7S0DIJ2-F1
#
_cell.length_a   1.000
_cell.length_b   1.000
_cell.length_c   1.000
_cell.angle_alpha   90.00
_cell.angle_beta   90.00
_cell.angle_gamma   90.00
#
_symmetry.space_group_name_H-M   'P 1'
#
loop_
_entity.id
_entity.type
_entity.pdbx_description
1 polymer ?
#
loop_
_entity_poly.entity_id
_entity_poly.type
_entity_poly.pdbx_seq_one_letter_code
_entity_poly.pdbx_strand_id
1 'polypeptide(L)'
;TPCGRPAGLGSKSSKKKMEPTPGVPAPIFTGAVPPPPQGGLSGVPPPPVVEKKSDRKRTDLEKMAFRELRDIALKAGLKLPLGSSKDAYIDALSGEKKANVVRERPWRWNKQLGRDPRTKKYYRLLKIARVPEAHVYERMVNAGCPRSAIGMLFGEGPPPQHAGSSLASMPTQTPDMVRSKTDEFQPGKHSAHPIDTKNLNATSWRSVAVAKKSESGSSGVIFCLLPKGVVVLKSGSSLAEEMYGSWLAREIGIHVPELRLASYNDGEYYEIQAALKRTASLSTKIGISRILQRKQIAVMEYVNGKPLVEVSGIPEKSALRQVGGIIALDVVLNNFDRLPLVWNNQGNADNIFLVPEENNMYALDNRIVCPTSIQVQHVHLSKVNMLCDNMKKSGHESKEWIKLQRFWVTRTPMAMLSKEDLKEIAKGFRDTAKMCVEKLTKKRLVSMFKDLGALDKGDNFWMSQVCGINVEFILAVINVFAKHFC
;
A
#
# COMPACT_ATOMS: atom_id res chain seq x y z
N THR A 1 -42.24 51.48 -43.63
CA THR A 1 -42.50 50.31 -42.76
C THR A 1 -43.46 49.37 -43.47
N PRO A 2 -42.90 48.44 -44.25
CA PRO A 2 -43.43 47.07 -44.28
C PRO A 2 -42.28 46.04 -44.41
N CYS A 3 -42.34 44.92 -43.69
CA CYS A 3 -41.41 43.80 -43.90
C CYS A 3 -42.13 42.71 -44.70
N GLY A 4 -41.69 42.55 -45.95
CA GLY A 4 -42.15 41.52 -46.87
C GLY A 4 -41.44 40.18 -46.70
N ARG A 5 -42.16 39.12 -47.11
CA ARG A 5 -41.61 37.90 -47.72
C ARG A 5 -40.94 38.27 -49.07
N PRO A 6 -39.96 37.53 -49.62
CA PRO A 6 -40.09 36.13 -50.11
C PRO A 6 -38.77 35.33 -49.89
N ALA A 7 -38.44 34.13 -50.41
CA ALA A 7 -38.96 33.19 -51.38
C ALA A 7 -38.40 31.79 -51.00
N GLY A 8 -39.09 30.70 -51.38
CA GLY A 8 -38.55 29.35 -51.26
C GLY A 8 -37.58 29.02 -52.40
N LEU A 9 -36.75 27.98 -52.21
CA LEU A 9 -36.25 27.10 -53.27
C LEU A 9 -35.76 25.80 -52.63
N GLY A 10 -36.28 24.67 -53.11
CA GLY A 10 -35.94 23.34 -52.63
C GLY A 10 -34.62 22.82 -53.19
N SER A 11 -34.05 21.83 -52.51
CA SER A 11 -33.05 20.94 -53.12
C SER A 11 -33.21 19.52 -52.59
N LYS A 12 -33.12 18.59 -53.55
CA LYS A 12 -33.38 17.16 -53.43
C LYS A 12 -32.20 16.48 -52.73
N SER A 13 -32.50 15.61 -51.75
CA SER A 13 -31.50 14.74 -51.12
C SER A 13 -31.06 13.65 -52.10
N SER A 14 -29.85 13.78 -52.62
CA SER A 14 -29.19 12.74 -53.42
C SER A 14 -28.35 11.88 -52.50
N LYS A 15 -28.80 10.65 -52.23
CA LYS A 15 -27.98 9.60 -51.60
C LYS A 15 -26.83 9.24 -52.53
N LYS A 16 -25.60 9.65 -52.19
CA LYS A 16 -24.39 9.18 -52.87
C LYS A 16 -23.85 7.97 -52.12
N LYS A 17 -23.97 6.81 -52.77
CA LYS A 17 -23.38 5.52 -52.39
C LYS A 17 -21.85 5.66 -52.54
N MET A 18 -21.09 5.53 -51.45
CA MET A 18 -19.63 5.43 -51.50
C MET A 18 -19.27 3.98 -51.83
N GLU A 19 -18.64 3.77 -52.97
CA GLU A 19 -17.98 2.51 -53.34
C GLU A 19 -16.61 2.40 -52.62
N PRO A 20 -16.11 1.19 -52.35
CA PRO A 20 -14.82 0.98 -51.72
C PRO A 20 -13.68 1.14 -52.73
N THR A 21 -12.69 1.95 -52.37
CA THR A 21 -11.42 2.10 -53.09
C THR A 21 -10.60 0.79 -53.02
N PRO A 22 -10.05 0.29 -54.14
CA PRO A 22 -9.27 -0.94 -54.16
C PRO A 22 -7.85 -0.75 -53.61
N GLY A 23 -7.30 -1.87 -53.12
CA GLY A 23 -6.14 -1.95 -52.25
C GLY A 23 -4.79 -1.55 -52.86
N VAL A 24 -3.93 -1.04 -51.99
CA VAL A 24 -2.51 -0.83 -52.23
C VAL A 24 -1.76 -2.08 -51.76
N PRO A 25 -0.91 -2.71 -52.59
CA PRO A 25 -0.17 -3.91 -52.21
C PRO A 25 1.00 -3.57 -51.27
N ALA A 26 1.20 -4.44 -50.28
CA ALA A 26 2.31 -4.39 -49.34
C ALA A 26 3.65 -4.71 -50.04
N PRO A 27 4.77 -4.06 -49.67
CA PRO A 27 6.07 -4.37 -50.22
C PRO A 27 6.59 -5.72 -49.71
N ILE A 28 6.93 -6.58 -50.67
CA ILE A 28 7.61 -7.87 -50.47
C ILE A 28 9.08 -7.59 -50.15
N PHE A 29 9.52 -7.92 -48.93
CA PHE A 29 10.93 -7.95 -48.56
C PHE A 29 11.49 -9.35 -48.84
N THR A 30 12.19 -9.53 -49.96
CA THR A 30 13.06 -10.69 -50.21
C THR A 30 14.49 -10.36 -49.81
N GLY A 31 14.83 -10.57 -48.54
CA GLY A 31 16.20 -10.56 -48.05
C GLY A 31 16.70 -11.98 -47.85
N ALA A 32 17.63 -12.43 -48.69
CA ALA A 32 18.30 -13.71 -48.56
C ALA A 32 19.17 -13.75 -47.29
N VAL A 33 19.01 -14.82 -46.49
CA VAL A 33 19.82 -15.09 -45.30
C VAL A 33 21.10 -15.82 -45.74
N PRO A 34 22.31 -15.31 -45.44
CA PRO A 34 23.54 -16.05 -45.72
C PRO A 34 23.69 -17.27 -44.80
N PRO A 35 24.27 -18.38 -45.27
CA PRO A 35 24.48 -19.57 -44.46
C PRO A 35 25.49 -19.30 -43.33
N PRO A 36 25.35 -19.99 -42.18
CA PRO A 36 26.27 -19.85 -41.07
C PRO A 36 27.66 -20.43 -41.42
N PRO A 37 28.74 -19.82 -40.90
CA PRO A 37 30.10 -20.30 -41.14
C PRO A 37 30.32 -21.65 -40.43
N GLN A 38 30.83 -22.61 -41.19
CA GLN A 38 31.36 -23.87 -40.66
C GLN A 38 32.74 -23.63 -40.05
N GLY A 39 32.84 -23.68 -38.73
CA GLY A 39 34.07 -23.92 -37.97
C GLY A 39 33.80 -25.11 -37.05
N GLY A 40 34.56 -26.20 -37.07
CA GLY A 40 36.00 -26.23 -36.84
C GLY A 40 36.21 -26.78 -35.42
N LEU A 41 36.24 -28.11 -35.29
CA LEU A 41 36.43 -28.82 -34.03
C LEU A 41 37.87 -28.64 -33.52
N SER A 42 38.04 -27.97 -32.38
CA SER A 42 39.24 -28.12 -31.54
C SER A 42 39.01 -27.64 -30.10
N GLY A 43 39.22 -28.54 -29.13
CA GLY A 43 39.66 -28.23 -27.76
C GLY A 43 38.63 -27.67 -26.78
N VAL A 44 38.02 -28.54 -25.96
CA VAL A 44 37.27 -28.14 -24.76
C VAL A 44 38.26 -27.90 -23.60
N PRO A 45 38.40 -26.68 -23.05
CA PRO A 45 39.10 -26.48 -21.79
C PRO A 45 38.24 -26.97 -20.61
N PRO A 46 38.84 -27.48 -19.52
CA PRO A 46 38.08 -27.97 -18.36
C PRO A 46 37.25 -26.84 -17.73
N PRO A 47 36.06 -27.15 -17.20
CA PRO A 47 35.18 -26.14 -16.63
C PRO A 47 35.82 -25.48 -15.39
N PRO A 48 35.61 -24.18 -15.19
CA PRO A 48 36.09 -23.49 -14.00
C PRO A 48 35.44 -24.11 -12.74
N VAL A 49 36.26 -24.30 -11.70
CA VAL A 49 35.80 -24.76 -10.39
C VAL A 49 34.68 -23.85 -9.90
N VAL A 50 33.46 -24.36 -9.88
CA VAL A 50 32.28 -23.65 -9.38
C VAL A 50 32.39 -23.59 -7.87
N GLU A 51 32.94 -22.47 -7.36
CA GLU A 51 32.84 -22.12 -5.95
C GLU A 51 31.34 -21.98 -5.61
N LYS A 52 30.82 -22.87 -4.75
CA LYS A 52 29.38 -22.91 -4.43
C LYS A 52 28.97 -21.55 -3.88
N LYS A 53 28.01 -20.88 -4.52
CA LYS A 53 27.43 -19.58 -4.08
C LYS A 53 26.95 -19.58 -2.61
N SER A 54 26.73 -20.76 -2.01
CA SER A 54 26.42 -20.92 -0.58
C SER A 54 27.59 -20.58 0.36
N ASP A 55 28.84 -20.82 -0.07
CA ASP A 55 30.02 -20.67 0.78
C ASP A 55 30.50 -19.21 0.82
N ARG A 56 30.32 -18.44 -0.27
CA ARG A 56 30.47 -16.97 -0.26
C ARG A 56 29.48 -16.29 0.69
N LYS A 57 28.19 -16.67 0.64
CA LYS A 57 27.19 -16.10 1.57
C LYS A 57 27.47 -16.45 3.04
N ARG A 58 28.04 -17.64 3.30
CA ARG A 58 28.44 -18.07 4.64
C ARG A 58 29.57 -17.19 5.20
N THR A 59 30.56 -16.86 4.39
CA THR A 59 31.69 -16.02 4.80
C THR A 59 31.31 -14.55 5.01
N ASP A 60 30.35 -14.02 4.25
CA ASP A 60 29.90 -12.62 4.42
C ASP A 60 29.12 -12.40 5.72
N LEU A 61 28.22 -13.32 6.09
CA LEU A 61 27.47 -13.23 7.35
C LEU A 61 28.39 -13.35 8.58
N GLU A 62 29.38 -14.25 8.52
CA GLU A 62 30.35 -14.43 9.59
C GLU A 62 31.27 -13.20 9.75
N LYS A 63 31.66 -12.56 8.64
CA LYS A 63 32.39 -11.29 8.64
C LYS A 63 31.57 -10.13 9.20
N MET A 64 30.25 -10.08 8.92
CA MET A 64 29.36 -9.05 9.49
C MET A 64 29.17 -9.24 10.99
N ALA A 65 28.85 -10.46 11.42
CA ALA A 65 28.69 -10.78 12.85
C ALA A 65 29.99 -10.53 13.64
N PHE A 66 31.15 -10.78 13.04
CA PHE A 66 32.45 -10.52 13.67
C PHE A 66 32.76 -9.02 13.79
N ARG A 67 32.43 -8.21 12.77
CA ARG A 67 32.52 -6.74 12.86
C ARG A 67 31.63 -6.18 13.96
N GLU A 68 30.40 -6.66 14.06
CA GLU A 68 29.44 -6.23 15.07
C GLU A 68 29.92 -6.57 16.50
N LEU A 69 30.49 -7.76 16.69
CA LEU A 69 31.11 -8.17 17.97
C LEU A 69 32.27 -7.26 18.37
N ARG A 70 33.11 -6.87 17.40
CA ARG A 70 34.22 -5.95 17.61
C ARG A 70 33.73 -4.56 18.02
N ASP A 71 32.71 -4.04 17.36
CA ASP A 71 32.13 -2.73 17.69
C ASP A 71 31.51 -2.71 19.09
N ILE A 72 30.87 -3.80 19.50
CA ILE A 72 30.31 -3.95 20.85
C ILE A 72 31.44 -3.98 21.90
N ALA A 73 32.51 -4.75 21.65
CA ALA A 73 33.66 -4.81 22.55
C ALA A 73 34.37 -3.45 22.69
N LEU A 74 34.53 -2.71 21.59
CA LEU A 74 35.09 -1.35 21.61
C LEU A 74 34.21 -0.38 22.42
N LYS A 75 32.88 -0.45 22.25
CA LYS A 75 31.93 0.37 23.03
C LYS A 75 31.91 0.02 24.52
N ALA A 76 32.23 -1.23 24.87
CA ALA A 76 32.40 -1.68 26.24
C ALA A 76 33.77 -1.28 26.84
N GLY A 77 34.65 -0.62 26.08
CA GLY A 77 35.98 -0.20 26.55
C GLY A 77 37.05 -1.31 26.51
N LEU A 78 36.74 -2.46 25.91
CA LEU A 78 37.68 -3.59 25.81
C LEU A 78 38.76 -3.27 24.76
N LYS A 79 40.02 -3.22 25.20
CA LYS A 79 41.19 -3.02 24.34
C LYS A 79 41.76 -4.37 23.90
N LEU A 80 41.17 -4.96 22.86
CA LEU A 80 41.70 -6.18 22.22
C LEU A 80 42.64 -5.83 21.05
N PRO A 81 43.76 -6.54 20.86
CA PRO A 81 44.65 -6.34 19.72
C PRO A 81 43.94 -6.43 18.37
N LEU A 82 44.40 -5.64 17.38
CA LEU A 82 43.98 -5.84 15.99
C LEU A 82 44.38 -7.25 15.55
N GLY A 83 43.40 -8.05 15.11
CA GLY A 83 43.61 -9.44 14.71
C GLY A 83 43.21 -10.48 15.76
N SER A 84 42.71 -10.08 16.93
CA SER A 84 42.14 -11.03 17.90
C SER A 84 41.06 -11.91 17.27
N SER A 85 41.06 -13.20 17.61
CA SER A 85 40.09 -14.16 17.10
C SER A 85 38.69 -13.84 17.61
N LYS A 86 37.66 -14.36 16.92
CA LYS A 86 36.27 -14.27 17.36
C LYS A 86 36.07 -14.74 18.81
N ASP A 87 36.72 -15.83 19.19
CA ASP A 87 36.58 -16.41 20.52
C ASP A 87 37.21 -15.51 21.58
N ALA A 88 38.32 -14.82 21.28
CA ALA A 88 38.90 -13.82 22.18
C ALA A 88 37.95 -12.65 22.48
N TYR A 89 37.15 -12.19 21.50
CA TYR A 89 36.12 -11.17 21.74
C TYR A 89 34.96 -11.71 22.60
N ILE A 90 34.56 -12.97 22.40
CA ILE A 90 33.50 -13.61 23.21
C ILE A 90 33.97 -13.80 24.65
N ASP A 91 35.20 -14.27 24.85
CA ASP A 91 35.76 -14.51 26.17
C ASP A 91 35.98 -13.21 26.95
N ALA A 92 36.45 -12.14 26.29
CA ALA A 92 36.60 -10.82 26.92
C ALA A 92 35.25 -10.24 27.39
N LEU A 93 34.22 -10.30 26.55
CA LEU A 93 32.86 -9.87 26.89
C LEU A 93 32.19 -10.73 27.98
N SER A 94 32.68 -11.97 28.16
CA SER A 94 32.19 -12.91 29.17
C SER A 94 32.95 -12.77 30.50
N GLY A 95 34.24 -12.43 30.47
CA GLY A 95 35.11 -12.30 31.64
C GLY A 95 34.83 -11.08 32.51
N GLU A 96 34.44 -9.95 31.89
CA GLU A 96 34.09 -8.70 32.59
C GLU A 96 32.87 -8.86 33.55
N LYS A 97 32.07 -9.91 33.35
CA LYS A 97 30.79 -10.13 34.05
C LYS A 97 30.85 -11.06 35.26
N LYS A 98 32.01 -11.47 35.76
CA LYS A 98 32.08 -12.10 37.09
C LYS A 98 31.81 -11.12 38.25
N ALA A 99 31.70 -9.81 37.97
CA ALA A 99 31.61 -8.78 39.01
C ALA A 99 30.18 -8.32 39.42
N ASN A 100 29.09 -8.69 38.74
CA ASN A 100 27.74 -8.31 39.19
C ASN A 100 26.64 -9.27 38.70
N VAL A 101 26.12 -10.08 39.63
CA VAL A 101 25.03 -11.04 39.38
C VAL A 101 23.74 -10.54 40.02
N VAL A 102 22.78 -10.08 39.20
CA VAL A 102 21.36 -10.12 39.53
C VAL A 102 20.80 -11.39 38.89
N ARG A 103 20.24 -12.28 39.72
CA ARG A 103 19.65 -13.56 39.32
C ARG A 103 18.28 -13.32 38.65
N GLU A 104 18.16 -13.58 37.36
CA GLU A 104 16.86 -13.84 36.73
C GLU A 104 16.73 -15.31 36.32
N ARG A 105 15.51 -15.85 36.47
CA ARG A 105 15.16 -17.27 36.41
C ARG A 105 15.43 -17.92 35.03
N PRO A 106 15.71 -19.24 34.97
CA PRO A 106 15.96 -19.93 33.71
C PRO A 106 14.65 -20.29 32.97
N TRP A 107 14.53 -19.85 31.71
CA TRP A 107 13.43 -20.21 30.82
C TRP A 107 13.68 -21.56 30.11
N ARG A 108 12.65 -22.41 29.99
CA ARG A 108 12.73 -23.73 29.33
C ARG A 108 12.70 -23.58 27.80
N TRP A 109 13.78 -24.02 27.16
CA TRP A 109 13.92 -24.13 25.71
C TRP A 109 13.10 -25.30 25.16
N ASN A 110 12.22 -25.03 24.18
CA ASN A 110 11.51 -26.10 23.47
C ASN A 110 12.43 -26.71 22.39
N LYS A 111 12.88 -27.95 22.60
CA LYS A 111 13.85 -28.65 21.75
C LYS A 111 13.38 -28.88 20.30
N GLN A 112 12.08 -28.71 20.00
CA GLN A 112 11.52 -29.07 18.69
C GLN A 112 11.45 -27.94 17.63
N LEU A 113 11.71 -26.67 17.96
CA LEU A 113 11.24 -25.54 17.12
C LEU A 113 12.31 -24.64 16.47
N GLY A 114 13.53 -25.15 16.21
CA GLY A 114 14.52 -24.37 15.45
C GLY A 114 15.55 -25.23 14.74
N ARG A 115 15.27 -25.59 13.47
CA ARG A 115 16.15 -26.44 12.64
C ARG A 115 17.17 -25.68 11.80
N ASP A 116 17.12 -24.34 11.70
CA ASP A 116 18.15 -23.58 10.97
C ASP A 116 19.35 -23.20 11.88
N PRO A 117 20.54 -23.78 11.67
CA PRO A 117 21.72 -23.49 12.49
C PRO A 117 22.18 -22.02 12.40
N ARG A 118 21.86 -21.31 11.31
CA ARG A 118 22.28 -19.91 11.08
C ARG A 118 21.55 -18.96 12.02
N THR A 119 20.23 -19.07 12.01
CA THR A 119 19.32 -18.30 12.86
C THR A 119 19.62 -18.55 14.35
N LYS A 120 19.91 -19.81 14.71
CA LYS A 120 20.29 -20.20 16.09
C LYS A 120 21.64 -19.64 16.53
N LYS A 121 22.66 -19.67 15.65
CA LYS A 121 24.00 -19.12 15.94
C LYS A 121 23.95 -17.61 16.09
N TYR A 122 23.23 -16.90 15.21
CA TYR A 122 23.12 -15.43 15.26
C TYR A 122 22.28 -14.94 16.46
N TYR A 123 21.15 -15.59 16.76
CA TYR A 123 20.36 -15.29 17.97
C TYR A 123 21.16 -15.49 19.27
N ARG A 124 21.99 -16.55 19.35
CA ARG A 124 22.89 -16.76 20.50
C ARG A 124 23.90 -15.62 20.65
N LEU A 125 24.48 -15.13 19.54
CA LEU A 125 25.43 -14.02 19.57
C LEU A 125 24.74 -12.71 20.01
N LEU A 126 23.54 -12.43 19.51
CA LEU A 126 22.76 -11.25 19.92
C LEU A 126 22.34 -11.31 21.39
N LYS A 127 22.02 -12.50 21.93
CA LYS A 127 21.78 -12.69 23.37
C LYS A 127 23.05 -12.51 24.22
N ILE A 128 24.19 -13.03 23.78
CA ILE A 128 25.48 -12.80 24.46
C ILE A 128 25.79 -11.30 24.51
N ALA A 129 25.49 -10.58 23.43
CA ALA A 129 25.62 -9.14 23.32
C ALA A 129 24.57 -8.32 24.09
N ARG A 130 23.60 -8.95 24.79
CA ARG A 130 22.49 -8.29 25.50
C ARG A 130 21.74 -7.24 24.64
N VAL A 131 21.57 -7.51 23.35
CA VAL A 131 20.71 -6.67 22.50
C VAL A 131 19.27 -6.77 23.05
N PRO A 132 18.59 -5.64 23.36
CA PRO A 132 17.21 -5.66 23.80
C PRO A 132 16.35 -6.48 22.84
N GLU A 133 15.43 -7.29 23.37
CA GLU A 133 14.69 -8.27 22.57
C GLU A 133 13.96 -7.65 21.38
N ALA A 134 13.44 -6.42 21.54
CA ALA A 134 12.84 -5.61 20.47
C ALA A 134 13.81 -5.36 19.29
N HIS A 135 15.11 -5.18 19.57
CA HIS A 135 16.13 -4.97 18.54
C HIS A 135 16.71 -6.27 18.00
N VAL A 136 16.51 -7.41 18.68
CA VAL A 136 16.96 -8.73 18.20
C VAL A 136 16.19 -9.10 16.93
N TYR A 137 14.88 -8.87 16.90
CA TYR A 137 14.05 -9.15 15.73
C TYR A 137 14.52 -8.37 14.50
N GLU A 138 14.66 -7.05 14.64
CA GLU A 138 15.07 -6.14 13.56
C GLU A 138 16.46 -6.49 13.02
N ARG A 139 17.42 -6.76 13.90
CA ARG A 139 18.79 -7.16 13.51
C ARG A 139 18.83 -8.51 12.80
N MET A 140 18.01 -9.47 13.22
CA MET A 140 17.91 -10.77 12.54
C MET A 140 17.31 -10.63 11.13
N VAL A 141 16.32 -9.76 10.96
CA VAL A 141 15.76 -9.44 9.63
C VAL A 141 16.81 -8.77 8.74
N ASN A 142 17.56 -7.79 9.25
CA ASN A 142 18.62 -7.09 8.52
C ASN A 142 19.80 -8.02 8.16
N ALA A 143 20.06 -9.04 8.97
CA ALA A 143 21.04 -10.08 8.69
C ALA A 143 20.53 -11.16 7.71
N GLY A 144 19.36 -10.98 7.09
CA GLY A 144 18.82 -11.91 6.10
C GLY A 144 18.31 -13.23 6.68
N CYS A 145 17.99 -13.29 7.98
CA CYS A 145 17.35 -14.47 8.56
C CYS A 145 15.90 -14.59 8.04
N PRO A 146 15.43 -15.79 7.63
CA PRO A 146 14.06 -15.98 7.17
C PRO A 146 13.06 -15.63 8.27
N ARG A 147 12.08 -14.76 7.98
CA ARG A 147 11.07 -14.30 8.96
C ARG A 147 10.30 -15.45 9.61
N SER A 148 10.07 -16.55 8.90
CA SER A 148 9.44 -17.76 9.45
C SER A 148 10.29 -18.44 10.53
N ALA A 149 11.62 -18.43 10.38
CA ALA A 149 12.55 -18.96 11.39
C ALA A 149 12.68 -18.02 12.60
N ILE A 150 12.54 -16.70 12.38
CA ILE A 150 12.50 -15.70 13.45
C ILE A 150 11.21 -15.87 14.27
N GLY A 151 10.03 -15.99 13.63
CA GLY A 151 8.75 -16.15 14.32
C GLY A 151 8.67 -17.37 15.25
N MET A 152 9.32 -18.48 14.86
CA MET A 152 9.38 -19.69 15.71
C MET A 152 10.19 -19.52 17.01
N LEU A 153 11.10 -18.53 17.08
CA LEU A 153 11.90 -18.25 18.28
C LEU A 153 11.13 -17.46 19.35
N PHE A 154 10.04 -16.79 18.97
CA PHE A 154 9.27 -15.91 19.86
C PHE A 154 7.94 -16.50 20.33
N GLY A 155 7.70 -17.80 20.08
CA GLY A 155 6.66 -18.59 20.73
C GLY A 155 5.22 -18.17 20.41
N GLU A 156 4.68 -18.58 19.26
CA GLU A 156 3.22 -18.58 19.05
C GLU A 156 2.61 -19.86 19.64
N GLY A 157 1.78 -19.73 20.68
CA GLY A 157 0.97 -20.81 21.24
C GLY A 157 -0.31 -21.07 20.43
N PRO A 158 -0.98 -22.23 20.62
CA PRO A 158 -2.26 -22.51 19.97
C PRO A 158 -3.39 -21.62 20.50
N PRO A 159 -4.40 -21.30 19.67
CA PRO A 159 -5.47 -20.36 20.03
C PRO A 159 -6.38 -20.90 21.15
N PRO A 160 -6.98 -20.01 21.96
CA PRO A 160 -7.91 -20.39 23.03
C PRO A 160 -9.21 -20.98 22.46
N GLN A 161 -9.71 -22.03 23.10
CA GLN A 161 -11.03 -22.61 22.82
C GLN A 161 -12.09 -21.74 23.50
N HIS A 162 -13.02 -21.17 22.73
CA HIS A 162 -14.12 -20.39 23.27
C HIS A 162 -15.33 -21.26 23.63
N ALA A 163 -15.87 -21.00 24.82
CA ALA A 163 -17.11 -21.56 25.36
C ALA A 163 -18.34 -21.04 24.58
N GLY A 164 -19.30 -21.94 24.33
CA GLY A 164 -20.51 -21.66 23.57
C GLY A 164 -21.48 -20.72 24.29
N SER A 165 -22.08 -19.80 23.53
CA SER A 165 -23.23 -19.02 23.98
C SER A 165 -24.45 -19.32 23.10
N SER A 166 -25.59 -19.41 23.78
CA SER A 166 -26.90 -19.82 23.27
C SER A 166 -27.47 -18.83 22.25
N LEU A 167 -27.97 -19.37 21.13
CA LEU A 167 -28.61 -18.62 20.04
C LEU A 167 -30.11 -18.46 20.29
N ALA A 168 -30.57 -17.23 20.49
CA ALA A 168 -31.99 -16.88 20.39
C ALA A 168 -32.37 -16.60 18.92
N SER A 169 -33.55 -17.08 18.52
CA SER A 169 -34.10 -17.00 17.17
C SER A 169 -34.56 -15.59 16.80
N MET A 170 -34.13 -15.12 15.62
CA MET A 170 -34.52 -13.85 15.00
C MET A 170 -35.61 -14.07 13.93
N PRO A 171 -36.44 -13.06 13.63
CA PRO A 171 -37.52 -13.16 12.64
C PRO A 171 -36.98 -13.34 11.21
N THR A 172 -37.55 -14.30 10.49
CA THR A 172 -37.23 -14.67 9.11
C THR A 172 -37.89 -13.73 8.11
N GLN A 173 -37.08 -13.02 7.32
CA GLN A 173 -37.56 -12.44 6.06
C GLN A 173 -37.84 -13.56 5.06
N THR A 174 -38.86 -13.41 4.22
CA THR A 174 -39.27 -14.44 3.25
C THR A 174 -38.16 -14.75 2.23
N PRO A 175 -37.79 -16.02 2.00
CA PRO A 175 -36.64 -16.43 1.18
C PRO A 175 -36.60 -15.87 -0.26
N ASP A 176 -37.74 -15.62 -0.89
CA ASP A 176 -37.81 -15.28 -2.32
C ASP A 176 -37.39 -13.84 -2.65
N MET A 177 -37.61 -12.88 -1.75
CA MET A 177 -37.14 -11.49 -1.95
C MET A 177 -35.62 -11.33 -1.81
N VAL A 178 -34.99 -12.21 -1.04
CA VAL A 178 -33.53 -12.19 -0.83
C VAL A 178 -32.83 -12.76 -2.07
N ARG A 179 -33.42 -13.78 -2.70
CA ARG A 179 -32.81 -14.55 -3.79
C ARG A 179 -32.65 -13.76 -5.10
N SER A 180 -33.60 -12.88 -5.45
CA SER A 180 -33.48 -12.06 -6.67
C SER A 180 -32.40 -10.98 -6.53
N LYS A 181 -32.28 -10.36 -5.36
CA LYS A 181 -31.26 -9.33 -5.10
C LYS A 181 -29.84 -9.89 -4.97
N THR A 182 -29.69 -11.17 -4.59
CA THR A 182 -28.36 -11.77 -4.37
C THR A 182 -27.58 -12.02 -5.67
N ASP A 183 -28.27 -12.42 -6.73
CA ASP A 183 -27.64 -12.72 -8.02
C ASP A 183 -27.29 -11.43 -8.79
N GLU A 184 -28.11 -10.38 -8.64
CA GLU A 184 -27.91 -9.07 -9.29
C GLU A 184 -26.85 -8.19 -8.65
N PHE A 185 -26.47 -8.43 -7.39
CA PHE A 185 -25.50 -7.57 -6.70
C PHE A 185 -24.14 -7.61 -7.41
N GLN A 186 -23.83 -6.60 -8.23
CA GLN A 186 -22.51 -6.42 -8.82
C GLN A 186 -21.88 -5.19 -8.20
N PRO A 187 -20.82 -5.35 -7.39
CA PRO A 187 -20.06 -4.22 -6.87
C PRO A 187 -19.66 -3.29 -8.01
N GLY A 188 -19.88 -1.98 -7.85
CA GLY A 188 -19.59 -0.98 -8.87
C GLY A 188 -20.75 -0.64 -9.81
N LYS A 189 -21.90 -1.34 -9.74
CA LYS A 189 -23.13 -0.86 -10.38
C LYS A 189 -23.86 0.13 -9.48
N HIS A 190 -24.39 1.20 -10.07
CA HIS A 190 -25.06 2.35 -9.42
C HIS A 190 -26.19 2.04 -8.42
N SER A 191 -26.63 0.79 -8.31
CA SER A 191 -27.67 0.36 -7.37
C SER A 191 -27.17 0.09 -5.95
N ALA A 192 -25.86 0.10 -5.71
CA ALA A 192 -25.29 -0.09 -4.39
C ALA A 192 -25.23 1.22 -3.61
N HIS A 193 -25.96 1.31 -2.50
CA HIS A 193 -25.89 2.48 -1.61
C HIS A 193 -24.80 2.29 -0.54
N PRO A 194 -24.00 3.33 -0.24
CA PRO A 194 -23.07 3.30 0.87
C PRO A 194 -23.84 3.15 2.17
N ILE A 195 -23.26 2.45 3.17
CA ILE A 195 -23.79 2.56 4.53
C ILE A 195 -23.52 3.99 5.04
N ASP A 196 -24.45 4.57 5.78
CA ASP A 196 -24.19 5.82 6.50
C ASP A 196 -22.96 5.63 7.41
N THR A 197 -21.97 6.52 7.26
CA THR A 197 -20.69 6.45 7.97
C THR A 197 -20.86 6.45 9.49
N LYS A 198 -21.89 7.12 10.02
CA LYS A 198 -22.23 7.07 11.45
C LYS A 198 -22.62 5.66 11.91
N ASN A 199 -23.14 4.86 10.99
CA ASN A 199 -23.56 3.49 11.22
C ASN A 199 -22.47 2.44 10.91
N LEU A 200 -21.30 2.83 10.38
CA LEU A 200 -20.21 1.88 10.09
C LEU A 200 -19.76 1.10 11.35
N ASN A 201 -19.78 1.77 12.51
CA ASN A 201 -19.48 1.18 13.82
C ASN A 201 -20.62 0.28 14.36
N ALA A 202 -21.84 0.44 13.86
CA ALA A 202 -23.03 -0.33 14.27
C ALA A 202 -23.39 -1.44 13.27
N THR A 203 -22.41 -1.88 12.46
CA THR A 203 -22.60 -2.90 11.43
C THR A 203 -22.98 -4.24 12.06
N SER A 204 -24.18 -4.75 11.77
CA SER A 204 -24.60 -6.07 12.21
C SER A 204 -24.15 -7.15 11.22
N TRP A 205 -23.04 -7.83 11.50
CA TRP A 205 -22.48 -8.87 10.63
C TRP A 205 -23.41 -10.09 10.43
N ARG A 206 -24.36 -10.30 11.35
CA ARG A 206 -25.40 -11.31 11.18
C ARG A 206 -26.36 -11.00 10.03
N SER A 207 -26.53 -9.72 9.70
CA SER A 207 -27.43 -9.26 8.64
C SER A 207 -26.81 -9.22 7.25
N VAL A 208 -25.51 -9.55 7.10
CA VAL A 208 -24.89 -9.65 5.77
C VAL A 208 -25.66 -10.66 4.93
N ALA A 209 -26.17 -10.20 3.78
CA ALA A 209 -26.92 -11.03 2.83
C ALA A 209 -25.98 -11.66 1.81
N VAL A 210 -24.99 -10.91 1.32
CA VAL A 210 -24.07 -11.33 0.27
C VAL A 210 -22.67 -10.84 0.58
N ALA A 211 -21.68 -11.69 0.33
CA ALA A 211 -20.27 -11.31 0.29
C ALA A 211 -19.68 -11.66 -1.09
N LYS A 212 -19.18 -10.66 -1.83
CA LYS A 212 -18.50 -10.85 -3.12
C LYS A 212 -17.09 -10.31 -3.06
N LYS A 213 -16.12 -11.11 -3.48
CA LYS A 213 -14.73 -10.65 -3.63
C LYS A 213 -14.66 -9.76 -4.87
N SER A 214 -13.89 -8.68 -4.79
CA SER A 214 -13.54 -7.86 -5.95
C SER A 214 -12.81 -8.70 -6.99
N GLU A 215 -13.24 -8.60 -8.25
CA GLU A 215 -12.57 -9.25 -9.38
C GLU A 215 -11.27 -8.53 -9.75
N SER A 216 -11.21 -7.22 -9.48
CA SER A 216 -10.03 -6.39 -9.65
C SER A 216 -9.24 -6.21 -8.34
N GLY A 217 -7.93 -6.04 -8.47
CA GLY A 217 -7.01 -5.73 -7.37
C GLY A 217 -6.34 -6.94 -6.71
N SER A 218 -5.22 -6.67 -6.03
CA SER A 218 -4.36 -7.70 -5.41
C SER A 218 -4.64 -7.92 -3.91
N SER A 219 -5.36 -6.99 -3.28
CA SER A 219 -5.47 -6.83 -1.82
C SER A 219 -6.64 -7.58 -1.18
N GLY A 220 -7.36 -8.42 -1.93
CA GLY A 220 -8.45 -9.20 -1.34
C GLY A 220 -9.55 -8.31 -0.78
N VAL A 221 -10.07 -7.43 -1.61
CA VAL A 221 -11.23 -6.59 -1.26
C VAL A 221 -12.50 -7.45 -1.32
N ILE A 222 -13.34 -7.37 -0.30
CA ILE A 222 -14.67 -8.01 -0.27
C ILE A 222 -15.74 -6.95 -0.08
N PHE A 223 -16.77 -6.96 -0.92
CA PHE A 223 -17.97 -6.17 -0.74
C PHE A 223 -19.00 -7.01 0.01
N CYS A 224 -19.49 -6.49 1.13
CA CYS A 224 -20.53 -7.10 1.94
C CYS A 224 -21.81 -6.27 1.80
N LEU A 225 -22.87 -6.89 1.30
CA LEU A 225 -24.20 -6.27 1.21
C LEU A 225 -24.96 -6.50 2.51
N LEU A 226 -25.38 -5.42 3.15
CA LEU A 226 -26.24 -5.37 4.33
C LEU A 226 -27.60 -4.75 3.97
N PRO A 227 -28.62 -4.90 4.83
CA PRO A 227 -29.92 -4.25 4.61
C PRO A 227 -29.84 -2.72 4.50
N LYS A 228 -28.83 -2.11 5.16
CA LYS A 228 -28.63 -0.65 5.20
C LYS A 228 -27.61 -0.12 4.18
N GLY A 229 -27.03 -0.96 3.33
CA GLY A 229 -26.02 -0.54 2.36
C GLY A 229 -24.87 -1.52 2.22
N VAL A 230 -23.78 -1.06 1.62
CA VAL A 230 -22.56 -1.86 1.37
C VAL A 230 -21.44 -1.41 2.29
N VAL A 231 -20.68 -2.38 2.80
CA VAL A 231 -19.37 -2.15 3.43
C VAL A 231 -18.30 -2.92 2.69
N VAL A 232 -17.08 -2.41 2.76
CA VAL A 232 -15.91 -3.03 2.15
C VAL A 232 -15.02 -3.61 3.23
N LEU A 233 -14.58 -4.85 3.06
CA LEU A 233 -13.54 -5.45 3.87
C LEU A 233 -12.25 -5.46 3.08
N LYS A 234 -11.17 -4.98 3.70
CA LYS A 234 -9.84 -4.99 3.14
C LYS A 234 -8.88 -5.67 4.11
N SER A 235 -7.98 -6.49 3.57
CA SER A 235 -6.89 -7.06 4.36
C SER A 235 -5.58 -6.86 3.62
N GLY A 236 -4.53 -6.49 4.34
CA GLY A 236 -3.24 -6.20 3.72
C GLY A 236 -2.14 -6.30 4.75
N SER A 237 -0.91 -6.44 4.27
CA SER A 237 0.28 -6.32 5.12
C SER A 237 0.70 -4.87 5.33
N SER A 238 -0.06 -3.91 4.81
CA SER A 238 0.22 -2.47 4.88
C SER A 238 -1.00 -1.68 5.39
N LEU A 239 -1.78 -2.30 6.26
CA LEU A 239 -3.04 -1.76 6.75
C LEU A 239 -2.81 -0.60 7.72
N ALA A 240 -1.75 -0.67 8.55
CA ALA A 240 -1.37 0.43 9.41
C ALA A 240 -0.99 1.68 8.61
N GLU A 241 -0.20 1.50 7.54
CA GLU A 241 0.20 2.59 6.63
C GLU A 241 -1.01 3.21 5.93
N GLU A 242 -1.98 2.41 5.50
CA GLU A 242 -3.21 2.88 4.87
C GLU A 242 -4.14 3.61 5.85
N MET A 243 -4.31 3.10 7.06
CA MET A 243 -5.10 3.76 8.10
C MET A 243 -4.48 5.10 8.49
N TYR A 244 -3.17 5.13 8.73
CA TYR A 244 -2.47 6.37 9.07
C TYR A 244 -2.54 7.39 7.92
N GLY A 245 -2.31 6.95 6.67
CA GLY A 245 -2.45 7.83 5.50
C GLY A 245 -3.86 8.38 5.31
N SER A 246 -4.89 7.58 5.59
CA SER A 246 -6.28 8.04 5.55
C SER A 246 -6.62 9.02 6.68
N TRP A 247 -6.03 8.85 7.87
CA TRP A 247 -6.17 9.83 8.94
C TRP A 247 -5.49 11.16 8.59
N LEU A 248 -4.30 11.12 8.01
CA LEU A 248 -3.62 12.33 7.52
C LEU A 248 -4.45 13.05 6.45
N ALA A 249 -5.03 12.30 5.51
CA ALA A 249 -5.89 12.83 4.46
C ALA A 249 -7.09 13.60 5.02
N ARG A 250 -7.81 13.01 5.99
CA ARG A 250 -8.95 13.68 6.65
C ARG A 250 -8.54 14.94 7.39
N GLU A 251 -7.40 14.92 8.08
CA GLU A 251 -6.91 16.09 8.82
C GLU A 251 -6.73 17.31 7.89
N ILE A 252 -6.24 17.07 6.66
CA ILE A 252 -6.03 18.11 5.64
C ILE A 252 -7.22 18.30 4.69
N GLY A 253 -8.39 17.74 5.01
CA GLY A 253 -9.62 17.97 4.25
C GLY A 253 -9.72 17.23 2.91
N ILE A 254 -8.93 16.17 2.71
CA ILE A 254 -9.07 15.28 1.55
C ILE A 254 -10.10 14.20 1.87
N HIS A 255 -11.10 14.04 0.99
CA HIS A 255 -12.10 12.99 1.12
C HIS A 255 -11.48 11.61 0.94
N VAL A 256 -11.72 10.74 1.91
CA VAL A 256 -11.30 9.34 1.91
C VAL A 256 -12.41 8.52 2.56
N PRO A 257 -12.52 7.21 2.26
CA PRO A 257 -13.48 6.36 2.93
C PRO A 257 -13.21 6.29 4.43
N GLU A 258 -14.26 6.27 5.23
CA GLU A 258 -14.12 5.96 6.66
C GLU A 258 -13.59 4.53 6.85
N LEU A 259 -12.69 4.37 7.83
CA LEU A 259 -11.94 3.14 8.08
C LEU A 259 -11.91 2.83 9.57
N ARG A 260 -12.16 1.56 9.91
CA ARG A 260 -11.94 1.02 11.25
C ARG A 260 -11.32 -0.37 11.21
N LEU A 261 -10.61 -0.73 12.27
CA LEU A 261 -9.90 -2.00 12.38
C LEU A 261 -10.75 -3.02 13.17
N ALA A 262 -10.94 -4.20 12.60
CA ALA A 262 -11.41 -5.38 13.32
C ALA A 262 -10.21 -6.33 13.54
N SER A 263 -9.83 -6.52 14.81
CA SER A 263 -8.66 -7.33 15.19
C SER A 263 -9.09 -8.73 15.61
N TYR A 264 -8.21 -9.72 15.43
CA TYR A 264 -8.47 -11.13 15.76
C TYR A 264 -8.93 -11.36 17.21
N ASN A 265 -8.49 -10.51 18.13
CA ASN A 265 -8.87 -10.58 19.55
C ASN A 265 -10.26 -9.98 19.84
N ASP A 266 -10.97 -9.48 18.82
CA ASP A 266 -12.29 -8.86 18.96
C ASP A 266 -13.40 -9.83 18.58
N GLY A 267 -14.48 -9.84 19.36
CA GLY A 267 -15.69 -10.61 19.03
C GLY A 267 -16.19 -10.31 17.61
N GLU A 268 -16.10 -9.05 17.20
CA GLU A 268 -16.46 -8.60 15.86
C GLU A 268 -15.72 -9.34 14.74
N TYR A 269 -14.42 -9.59 14.90
CA TYR A 269 -13.63 -10.28 13.87
C TYR A 269 -14.23 -11.67 13.59
N TYR A 270 -14.61 -12.40 14.63
CA TYR A 270 -15.26 -13.70 14.49
C TYR A 270 -16.65 -13.59 13.86
N GLU A 271 -17.40 -12.52 14.15
CA GLU A 271 -18.68 -12.27 13.49
C GLU A 271 -18.50 -12.02 11.98
N ILE A 272 -17.48 -11.25 11.58
CA ILE A 272 -17.09 -11.07 10.18
C ILE A 272 -16.77 -12.43 9.54
N GLN A 273 -15.93 -13.25 10.17
CA GLN A 273 -15.58 -14.56 9.64
C GLN A 273 -16.81 -15.46 9.44
N ALA A 274 -17.72 -15.48 10.43
CA ALA A 274 -18.95 -16.26 10.37
C ALA A 274 -19.86 -15.77 9.25
N ALA A 275 -20.01 -14.45 9.10
CA ALA A 275 -20.78 -13.82 8.03
C ALA A 275 -20.23 -14.20 6.65
N LEU A 276 -18.92 -14.09 6.46
CA LEU A 276 -18.26 -14.44 5.20
C LEU A 276 -18.40 -15.92 4.85
N LYS A 277 -18.22 -16.83 5.82
CA LYS A 277 -18.40 -18.28 5.59
C LYS A 277 -19.84 -18.63 5.20
N ARG A 278 -20.83 -17.95 5.77
CA ARG A 278 -22.26 -18.14 5.50
C ARG A 278 -22.69 -17.61 4.14
N THR A 279 -22.21 -16.42 3.76
CA THR A 279 -22.80 -15.62 2.66
C THR A 279 -21.99 -15.62 1.36
N ALA A 280 -20.73 -16.06 1.41
CA ALA A 280 -19.89 -16.10 0.21
C ALA A 280 -20.23 -17.28 -0.70
N SER A 281 -20.21 -17.04 -2.01
CA SER A 281 -20.28 -18.12 -3.01
C SER A 281 -19.06 -19.06 -2.91
N LEU A 282 -19.16 -20.26 -3.47
CA LEU A 282 -18.07 -21.25 -3.43
C LEU A 282 -16.76 -20.71 -4.05
N SER A 283 -16.85 -20.05 -5.21
CA SER A 283 -15.70 -19.39 -5.86
C SER A 283 -15.12 -18.29 -4.98
N THR A 284 -15.98 -17.51 -4.32
CA THR A 284 -15.58 -16.45 -3.40
C THR A 284 -14.88 -17.00 -2.15
N LYS A 285 -15.34 -18.15 -1.60
CA LYS A 285 -14.75 -18.77 -0.40
C LYS A 285 -13.26 -19.08 -0.54
N ILE A 286 -12.81 -19.50 -1.73
CA ILE A 286 -11.38 -19.74 -2.01
C ILE A 286 -10.60 -18.44 -1.84
N GLY A 287 -11.10 -17.34 -2.39
CA GLY A 287 -10.47 -16.02 -2.27
C GLY A 287 -10.51 -15.43 -0.86
N ILE A 288 -11.61 -15.67 -0.13
CA ILE A 288 -11.82 -15.20 1.25
C ILE A 288 -10.87 -15.88 2.23
N SER A 289 -10.48 -17.13 2.00
CA SER A 289 -9.59 -17.87 2.91
C SER A 289 -8.32 -17.08 3.28
N ARG A 290 -7.75 -16.34 2.32
CA ARG A 290 -6.55 -15.52 2.50
C ARG A 290 -6.77 -14.32 3.42
N ILE A 291 -7.98 -13.76 3.39
CA ILE A 291 -8.40 -12.62 4.22
C ILE A 291 -8.65 -13.11 5.65
N LEU A 292 -9.32 -14.26 5.78
CA LEU A 292 -9.58 -14.91 7.07
C LEU A 292 -8.30 -15.41 7.78
N GLN A 293 -7.20 -15.59 7.05
CA GLN A 293 -5.89 -15.93 7.63
C GLN A 293 -5.17 -14.73 8.22
N ARG A 294 -5.62 -13.50 7.96
CA ARG A 294 -5.01 -12.29 8.52
C ARG A 294 -5.57 -12.03 9.92
N LYS A 295 -4.70 -11.64 10.85
CA LYS A 295 -5.09 -11.27 12.22
C LYS A 295 -5.89 -9.95 12.28
N GLN A 296 -6.01 -9.24 11.16
CA GLN A 296 -6.57 -7.90 11.08
C GLN A 296 -7.31 -7.71 9.76
N ILE A 297 -8.46 -7.06 9.83
CA ILE A 297 -9.30 -6.70 8.69
C ILE A 297 -9.71 -5.24 8.89
N ALA A 298 -9.53 -4.40 7.86
CA ALA A 298 -10.17 -3.09 7.85
C ALA A 298 -11.60 -3.23 7.35
N VAL A 299 -12.52 -2.64 8.10
CA VAL A 299 -13.89 -2.39 7.70
C VAL A 299 -13.94 -0.96 7.19
N MET A 300 -14.31 -0.81 5.92
CA MET A 300 -14.23 0.43 5.17
C MET A 300 -15.61 0.81 4.64
N GLU A 301 -15.89 2.10 4.62
CA GLU A 301 -17.01 2.68 3.89
C GLU A 301 -16.94 2.28 2.41
N TYR A 302 -18.09 1.93 1.83
CA TYR A 302 -18.21 1.78 0.39
C TYR A 302 -18.35 3.16 -0.24
N VAL A 303 -17.48 3.53 -1.17
CA VAL A 303 -17.62 4.77 -1.94
C VAL A 303 -18.40 4.47 -3.21
N ASN A 304 -19.62 5.00 -3.31
CA ASN A 304 -20.44 4.93 -4.53
C ASN A 304 -20.00 5.99 -5.54
N GLY A 305 -18.77 5.87 -6.03
CA GLY A 305 -18.20 6.75 -7.04
C GLY A 305 -17.75 5.98 -8.27
N LYS A 306 -17.35 6.72 -9.30
CA LYS A 306 -16.68 6.18 -10.48
C LYS A 306 -15.17 6.34 -10.33
N PRO A 307 -14.35 5.32 -10.61
CA PRO A 307 -12.92 5.52 -10.70
C PRO A 307 -12.60 6.56 -11.77
N LEU A 308 -11.52 7.33 -11.58
CA LEU A 308 -11.16 8.44 -12.47
C LEU A 308 -10.98 7.97 -13.93
N VAL A 309 -10.55 6.72 -14.13
CA VAL A 309 -10.42 6.07 -15.45
C VAL A 309 -11.76 5.96 -16.21
N GLU A 310 -12.89 5.87 -15.49
CA GLU A 310 -14.24 5.72 -16.04
C GLU A 310 -14.98 7.07 -16.14
N VAL A 311 -14.40 8.16 -15.63
CA VAL A 311 -15.00 9.49 -15.74
C VAL A 311 -14.90 9.95 -17.19
N SER A 312 -16.06 10.17 -17.82
CA SER A 312 -16.14 10.72 -19.18
C SER A 312 -15.88 12.22 -19.18
N GLY A 313 -14.95 12.68 -20.01
CA GLY A 313 -14.65 14.10 -20.17
C GLY A 313 -13.75 14.67 -19.07
N ILE A 314 -13.65 16.00 -19.01
CA ILE A 314 -12.89 16.71 -17.97
C ILE A 314 -13.82 16.93 -16.77
N PRO A 315 -13.43 16.50 -15.55
CA PRO A 315 -14.16 16.83 -14.33
C PRO A 315 -14.32 18.34 -14.14
N GLU A 316 -15.27 18.74 -13.32
CA GLU A 316 -15.43 20.15 -12.98
C GLU A 316 -14.17 20.74 -12.31
N LYS A 317 -14.00 22.06 -12.43
CA LYS A 317 -12.84 22.78 -11.89
C LYS A 317 -12.63 22.54 -10.39
N SER A 318 -13.71 22.43 -9.62
CA SER A 318 -13.71 22.03 -8.20
C SER A 318 -13.09 20.65 -8.00
N ALA A 319 -13.53 19.64 -8.75
CA ALA A 319 -12.99 18.29 -8.70
C ALA A 319 -11.51 18.25 -9.14
N LEU A 320 -11.13 18.99 -10.17
CA LEU A 320 -9.72 19.15 -10.58
C LEU A 320 -8.87 19.77 -9.47
N ARG A 321 -9.40 20.76 -8.75
CA ARG A 321 -8.74 21.30 -7.57
C ARG A 321 -8.55 20.23 -6.49
N GLN A 322 -9.55 19.37 -6.27
CA GLN A 322 -9.42 18.25 -5.34
C GLN A 322 -8.36 17.22 -5.79
N VAL A 323 -8.22 16.96 -7.10
CA VAL A 323 -7.11 16.15 -7.64
C VAL A 323 -5.76 16.78 -7.27
N GLY A 324 -5.63 18.10 -7.36
CA GLY A 324 -4.46 18.83 -6.87
C GLY A 324 -4.15 18.54 -5.40
N GLY A 325 -5.18 18.51 -4.56
CA GLY A 325 -5.03 18.14 -3.15
C GLY A 325 -4.61 16.69 -2.92
N ILE A 326 -5.16 15.74 -3.68
CA ILE A 326 -4.76 14.33 -3.65
C ILE A 326 -3.29 14.17 -4.06
N ILE A 327 -2.81 14.95 -5.03
CA ILE A 327 -1.39 14.98 -5.40
C ILE A 327 -0.51 15.43 -4.22
N ALA A 328 -0.91 16.49 -3.52
CA ALA A 328 -0.15 16.98 -2.36
C ALA A 328 -0.09 15.91 -1.26
N LEU A 329 -1.21 15.23 -1.01
CA LEU A 329 -1.26 14.06 -0.11
C LEU A 329 -0.30 12.96 -0.58
N ASP A 330 -0.34 12.55 -1.84
CA ASP A 330 0.53 11.50 -2.38
C ASP A 330 2.02 11.80 -2.20
N VAL A 331 2.40 13.07 -2.36
CA VAL A 331 3.77 13.53 -2.11
C VAL A 331 4.15 13.36 -0.64
N VAL A 332 3.28 13.74 0.30
CA VAL A 332 3.49 13.58 1.75
C VAL A 332 3.59 12.10 2.14
N LEU A 333 2.72 11.25 1.59
CA LEU A 333 2.72 9.81 1.87
C LEU A 333 3.82 9.05 1.13
N ASN A 334 4.49 9.70 0.17
CA ASN A 334 5.28 9.06 -0.88
C ASN A 334 4.50 7.89 -1.54
N ASN A 335 3.19 8.10 -1.76
CA ASN A 335 2.31 7.15 -2.43
C ASN A 335 2.51 7.25 -3.93
N PHE A 336 3.31 6.34 -4.46
CA PHE A 336 3.65 6.33 -5.87
C PHE A 336 2.60 5.61 -6.73
N ASP A 337 1.60 4.94 -6.16
CA ASP A 337 0.71 4.09 -6.96
C ASP A 337 -0.30 4.91 -7.79
N ARG A 338 -0.83 6.01 -7.24
CA ARG A 338 -1.94 6.77 -7.84
C ARG A 338 -1.58 7.58 -9.08
N LEU A 339 -0.71 8.59 -8.94
CA LEU A 339 -0.43 9.57 -10.00
C LEU A 339 1.08 9.64 -10.31
N PRO A 340 1.48 9.63 -11.60
CA PRO A 340 2.89 9.54 -11.97
C PRO A 340 3.57 10.92 -12.03
N LEU A 341 3.86 11.53 -10.89
CA LEU A 341 4.47 12.87 -10.83
C LEU A 341 5.98 12.81 -10.54
N VAL A 342 6.37 12.85 -9.26
CA VAL A 342 7.77 12.74 -8.83
C VAL A 342 8.35 11.33 -9.00
N TRP A 343 7.47 10.37 -9.28
CA TRP A 343 7.80 8.98 -9.53
C TRP A 343 7.90 8.67 -11.03
N ASN A 344 8.44 7.49 -11.33
CA ASN A 344 8.56 6.98 -12.68
C ASN A 344 7.76 5.68 -12.81
N ASN A 345 6.44 5.81 -12.73
CA ASN A 345 5.49 4.71 -12.89
C ASN A 345 4.36 5.16 -13.83
N GLN A 346 3.38 4.27 -14.05
CA GLN A 346 2.24 4.54 -14.93
C GLN A 346 1.02 5.12 -14.22
N GLY A 347 1.09 5.27 -12.88
CA GLY A 347 -0.05 5.56 -12.03
C GLY A 347 -1.15 4.48 -12.05
N ASN A 348 -2.16 4.71 -11.22
CA ASN A 348 -3.33 3.88 -11.00
C ASN A 348 -4.53 4.81 -10.71
N ALA A 349 -5.21 5.21 -11.78
CA ALA A 349 -6.39 6.08 -11.72
C ALA A 349 -7.57 5.43 -10.97
N ASP A 350 -7.55 4.10 -10.81
CA ASP A 350 -8.61 3.35 -10.12
C ASP A 350 -8.61 3.64 -8.61
N ASN A 351 -7.56 4.26 -8.08
CA ASN A 351 -7.47 4.65 -6.68
C ASN A 351 -7.91 6.10 -6.42
N ILE A 352 -8.56 6.74 -7.40
CA ILE A 352 -9.19 8.07 -7.27
C ILE A 352 -10.62 7.95 -7.77
N PHE A 353 -11.60 8.23 -6.92
CA PHE A 353 -13.02 8.10 -7.25
C PHE A 353 -13.68 9.47 -7.35
N LEU A 354 -14.48 9.73 -8.39
CA LEU A 354 -15.40 10.85 -8.44
C LEU A 354 -16.78 10.38 -7.97
N VAL A 355 -17.34 11.01 -6.94
CA VAL A 355 -18.74 10.83 -6.51
C VAL A 355 -19.58 11.91 -7.20
N PRO A 356 -20.29 11.60 -8.30
CA PRO A 356 -20.89 12.63 -9.16
C PRO A 356 -21.93 13.49 -8.45
N GLU A 357 -22.71 12.91 -7.54
CA GLU A 357 -23.77 13.61 -6.80
C GLU A 357 -23.23 14.71 -5.89
N GLU A 358 -22.00 14.54 -5.40
CA GLU A 358 -21.34 15.50 -4.51
C GLU A 358 -20.26 16.33 -5.23
N ASN A 359 -19.89 15.92 -6.44
CA ASN A 359 -18.74 16.44 -7.17
C ASN A 359 -17.44 16.42 -6.34
N ASN A 360 -17.29 15.36 -5.53
CA ASN A 360 -16.16 15.14 -4.65
C ASN A 360 -15.23 14.05 -5.18
N MET A 361 -13.92 14.28 -5.05
CA MET A 361 -12.87 13.31 -5.35
C MET A 361 -12.44 12.60 -4.07
N TYR A 362 -12.57 11.28 -4.08
CA TYR A 362 -12.15 10.40 -3.00
C TYR A 362 -10.80 9.77 -3.32
N ALA A 363 -9.90 9.82 -2.34
CA ALA A 363 -8.59 9.20 -2.41
C ALA A 363 -8.66 7.81 -1.76
N LEU A 364 -8.51 6.74 -2.55
CA LEU A 364 -8.48 5.36 -2.08
C LEU A 364 -7.04 4.86 -1.93
N ASP A 365 -6.88 3.79 -1.16
CA ASP A 365 -5.60 3.08 -0.97
C ASP A 365 -4.47 4.04 -0.56
N ASN A 366 -4.68 4.78 0.54
CA ASN A 366 -3.80 5.84 1.06
C ASN A 366 -2.53 5.28 1.73
N ARG A 367 -1.85 4.34 1.08
CA ARG A 367 -0.67 3.69 1.64
C ARG A 367 0.52 4.65 1.69
N ILE A 368 1.14 4.70 2.87
CA ILE A 368 2.42 5.38 3.07
C ILE A 368 3.57 4.46 2.71
N VAL A 369 4.58 5.03 2.03
CA VAL A 369 5.83 4.32 1.73
C VAL A 369 7.01 5.20 2.13
N CYS A 370 7.52 5.03 3.34
CA CYS A 370 8.70 5.76 3.78
C CYS A 370 9.99 5.11 3.25
N PRO A 371 10.87 5.82 2.51
CA PRO A 371 12.16 5.26 2.12
C PRO A 371 13.02 4.99 3.35
N THR A 372 13.66 3.81 3.41
CA THR A 372 14.47 3.41 4.55
C THR A 372 15.88 4.02 4.55
N SER A 373 16.41 4.38 3.37
CA SER A 373 17.74 4.99 3.27
C SER A 373 17.66 6.51 3.12
N ILE A 374 18.57 7.19 3.83
CA ILE A 374 18.70 8.65 3.81
C ILE A 374 18.95 9.17 2.40
N GLN A 375 19.75 8.44 1.59
CA GLN A 375 20.03 8.81 0.21
C GLN A 375 18.75 8.83 -0.65
N VAL A 376 17.89 7.82 -0.51
CA VAL A 376 16.62 7.77 -1.27
C VAL A 376 15.66 8.85 -0.78
N GLN A 377 15.64 9.14 0.53
CA GLN A 377 14.89 10.27 1.07
C GLN A 377 15.36 11.60 0.47
N HIS A 378 16.67 11.87 0.40
CA HIS A 378 17.19 13.08 -0.23
C HIS A 378 16.82 13.20 -1.70
N VAL A 379 16.91 12.12 -2.47
CA VAL A 379 16.48 12.11 -3.87
C VAL A 379 14.98 12.43 -3.98
N HIS A 380 14.15 11.85 -3.12
CA HIS A 380 12.73 12.15 -3.08
C HIS A 380 12.48 13.63 -2.73
N LEU A 381 13.08 14.15 -1.65
CA LEU A 381 12.92 15.54 -1.21
C LEU A 381 13.42 16.55 -2.26
N SER A 382 14.47 16.23 -3.01
CA SER A 382 14.93 17.04 -4.15
C SER A 382 13.86 17.11 -5.24
N LYS A 383 13.22 15.99 -5.57
CA LYS A 383 12.10 15.96 -6.53
C LYS A 383 10.88 16.71 -6.02
N VAL A 384 10.56 16.60 -4.74
CA VAL A 384 9.47 17.38 -4.12
C VAL A 384 9.75 18.88 -4.22
N ASN A 385 10.98 19.33 -3.96
CA ASN A 385 11.35 20.73 -4.15
C ASN A 385 11.11 21.19 -5.60
N MET A 386 11.60 20.44 -6.58
CA MET A 386 11.39 20.76 -8.00
C MET A 386 9.91 20.79 -8.37
N LEU A 387 9.12 19.84 -7.87
CA LEU A 387 7.67 19.84 -8.06
C LEU A 387 7.04 21.11 -7.49
N CYS A 388 7.40 21.50 -6.26
CA CYS A 388 6.85 22.70 -5.62
C CYS A 388 7.18 23.96 -6.42
N ASP A 389 8.41 24.09 -6.91
CA ASP A 389 8.81 25.19 -7.80
C ASP A 389 7.95 25.24 -9.07
N ASN A 390 7.70 24.08 -9.68
CA ASN A 390 6.88 23.97 -10.88
C ASN A 390 5.39 24.23 -10.61
N MET A 391 4.91 23.94 -9.39
CA MET A 391 3.55 24.23 -8.94
C MET A 391 3.33 25.71 -8.60
N LYS A 392 4.39 26.48 -8.33
CA LYS A 392 4.33 27.94 -8.16
C LYS A 392 4.25 28.68 -9.49
N LYS A 393 5.06 28.24 -10.45
CA LYS A 393 5.17 28.90 -11.74
C LYS A 393 3.86 28.69 -12.51
N SER A 394 3.40 29.73 -13.20
CA SER A 394 2.25 29.66 -14.12
C SER A 394 2.57 28.90 -15.42
N GLY A 395 3.83 28.49 -15.62
CA GLY A 395 4.27 27.71 -16.77
C GLY A 395 3.95 26.23 -16.61
N HIS A 396 3.06 25.72 -17.46
CA HIS A 396 2.65 24.30 -17.50
C HIS A 396 3.52 23.42 -18.39
N GLU A 397 4.77 23.83 -18.63
CA GLU A 397 5.69 23.17 -19.56
C GLU A 397 6.67 22.22 -18.86
N SER A 398 6.57 22.07 -17.53
CA SER A 398 7.46 21.18 -16.78
C SER A 398 7.22 19.71 -17.12
N LYS A 399 8.25 18.88 -16.91
CA LYS A 399 8.17 17.44 -17.16
C LYS A 399 7.05 16.77 -16.34
N GLU A 400 6.77 17.26 -15.14
CA GLU A 400 5.71 16.77 -14.26
C GLU A 400 4.32 17.07 -14.82
N TRP A 401 4.10 18.28 -15.36
CA TRP A 401 2.85 18.62 -16.03
C TRP A 401 2.62 17.77 -17.28
N ILE A 402 3.66 17.56 -18.08
CA ILE A 402 3.61 16.69 -19.25
C ILE A 402 3.28 15.25 -18.86
N LYS A 403 3.87 14.74 -17.77
CA LYS A 403 3.53 13.39 -17.27
C LYS A 403 2.07 13.31 -16.83
N LEU A 404 1.57 14.31 -16.11
CA LEU A 404 0.17 14.33 -15.67
C LEU A 404 -0.79 14.39 -16.86
N GLN A 405 -0.50 15.23 -17.87
CA GLN A 405 -1.28 15.28 -19.10
C GLN A 405 -1.26 13.93 -19.84
N ARG A 406 -0.08 13.31 -19.99
CA ARG A 406 0.03 11.99 -20.63
C ARG A 406 -0.75 10.93 -19.86
N PHE A 407 -0.65 10.92 -18.54
CA PHE A 407 -1.45 10.05 -17.69
C PHE A 407 -2.94 10.25 -17.94
N TRP A 408 -3.39 11.50 -17.96
CA TRP A 408 -4.80 11.82 -18.20
C TRP A 408 -5.28 11.32 -19.56
N VAL A 409 -4.54 11.63 -20.64
CA VAL A 409 -4.89 11.23 -22.01
C VAL A 409 -4.87 9.72 -22.21
N THR A 410 -3.95 9.01 -21.55
CA THR A 410 -3.81 7.55 -21.72
C THR A 410 -4.79 6.76 -20.87
N ARG A 411 -5.26 7.31 -19.75
CA ARG A 411 -6.11 6.60 -18.79
C ARG A 411 -7.56 7.05 -18.81
N THR A 412 -7.84 8.32 -19.07
CA THR A 412 -9.21 8.81 -19.16
C THR A 412 -9.60 8.94 -20.64
N PRO A 413 -10.72 8.38 -21.07
CA PRO A 413 -11.14 8.50 -22.46
C PRO A 413 -11.39 9.97 -22.83
N MET A 414 -10.47 10.50 -23.64
CA MET A 414 -10.70 11.56 -24.64
C MET A 414 -10.66 13.04 -24.24
N ALA A 415 -10.05 13.44 -23.12
CA ALA A 415 -9.86 14.89 -22.88
C ALA A 415 -8.42 15.28 -22.50
N MET A 416 -7.84 16.17 -23.28
CA MET A 416 -6.62 16.88 -22.89
C MET A 416 -6.99 17.96 -21.88
N LEU A 417 -6.29 17.99 -20.75
CA LEU A 417 -6.40 19.09 -19.78
C LEU A 417 -5.94 20.40 -20.42
N SER A 418 -6.82 21.41 -20.38
CA SER A 418 -6.48 22.78 -20.78
C SER A 418 -5.48 23.41 -19.82
N LYS A 419 -4.92 24.58 -20.18
CA LYS A 419 -4.06 25.35 -19.26
C LYS A 419 -4.83 25.75 -18.00
N GLU A 420 -6.10 26.09 -18.15
CA GLU A 420 -6.99 26.48 -17.06
C GLU A 420 -7.25 25.31 -16.10
N ASP A 421 -7.41 24.10 -16.62
CA ASP A 421 -7.57 22.89 -15.80
C ASP A 421 -6.31 22.60 -14.98
N LEU A 422 -5.13 22.74 -15.60
CA LEU A 422 -3.86 22.60 -14.90
C LEU A 422 -3.65 23.68 -13.84
N LYS A 423 -4.15 24.91 -14.04
CA LYS A 423 -4.13 25.96 -13.01
C LYS A 423 -4.97 25.58 -11.80
N GLU A 424 -6.13 24.94 -12.00
CA GLU A 424 -6.99 24.49 -10.90
C GLU A 424 -6.34 23.34 -10.10
N ILE A 425 -5.72 22.37 -10.78
CA ILE A 425 -4.93 21.32 -10.12
C ILE A 425 -3.78 21.95 -9.32
N ALA A 426 -3.02 22.87 -9.94
CA ALA A 426 -1.91 23.55 -9.26
C ALA A 426 -2.39 24.33 -8.02
N LYS A 427 -3.55 24.99 -8.13
CA LYS A 427 -4.17 25.72 -7.01
C LYS A 427 -4.50 24.77 -5.86
N GLY A 428 -5.17 23.66 -6.14
CA GLY A 428 -5.53 22.67 -5.12
C GLY A 428 -4.32 22.03 -4.44
N PHE A 429 -3.26 21.78 -5.20
CA PHE A 429 -1.98 21.34 -4.65
C PHE A 429 -1.41 22.34 -3.64
N ARG A 430 -1.34 23.63 -4.02
CA ARG A 430 -0.80 24.68 -3.15
C ARG A 430 -1.66 24.89 -1.90
N ASP A 431 -2.98 24.91 -2.05
CA ASP A 431 -3.91 25.09 -0.95
C ASP A 431 -3.78 23.93 0.05
N THR A 432 -3.67 22.69 -0.43
CA THR A 432 -3.48 21.51 0.41
C THR A 432 -2.09 21.45 1.04
N ALA A 433 -1.05 21.86 0.31
CA ALA A 433 0.30 21.95 0.86
C ALA A 433 0.37 22.93 2.05
N LYS A 434 -0.35 24.07 1.97
CA LYS A 434 -0.49 24.99 3.11
C LYS A 434 -1.24 24.34 4.28
N MET A 435 -2.35 23.63 4.02
CA MET A 435 -3.08 22.90 5.05
C MET A 435 -2.21 21.84 5.75
N CYS A 436 -1.34 21.14 5.00
CA CYS A 436 -0.36 20.23 5.59
C CYS A 436 0.56 20.95 6.58
N VAL A 437 1.10 22.11 6.21
CA VAL A 437 1.99 22.90 7.09
C VAL A 437 1.27 23.37 8.34
N GLU A 438 0.03 23.83 8.20
CA GLU A 438 -0.77 24.36 9.31
C GLU A 438 -1.21 23.25 10.27
N LYS A 439 -1.74 22.14 9.75
CA LYS A 439 -2.42 21.12 10.56
C LYS A 439 -1.53 19.95 10.96
N LEU A 440 -0.59 19.53 10.09
CA LEU A 440 0.24 18.33 10.31
C LEU A 440 1.54 18.68 11.05
N THR A 441 1.41 19.33 12.20
CA THR A 441 2.55 19.66 13.07
C THR A 441 3.24 18.39 13.59
N LYS A 442 4.52 18.50 14.00
CA LYS A 442 5.25 17.38 14.65
C LYS A 442 4.48 16.76 15.81
N LYS A 443 3.89 17.61 16.67
CA LYS A 443 3.08 17.16 17.80
C LYS A 443 1.86 16.36 17.32
N ARG A 444 1.15 16.85 16.29
CA ARG A 444 -0.04 16.19 15.75
C ARG A 444 0.31 14.84 15.13
N LEU A 445 1.34 14.77 14.28
CA LEU A 445 1.79 13.53 13.65
C LEU A 445 2.21 12.48 14.70
N VAL A 446 2.99 12.87 15.71
CA VAL A 446 3.39 11.97 16.79
C VAL A 446 2.18 11.48 17.59
N SER A 447 1.19 12.34 17.85
CA SER A 447 -0.06 11.94 18.50
C SER A 447 -0.79 10.88 17.69
N MET A 448 -1.04 11.15 16.40
CA MET A 448 -1.74 10.21 15.52
C MET A 448 -0.99 8.88 15.40
N PHE A 449 0.35 8.91 15.37
CA PHE A 449 1.17 7.70 15.33
C PHE A 449 1.04 6.88 16.62
N LYS A 450 0.97 7.54 17.78
CA LYS A 450 0.70 6.88 19.06
C LYS A 450 -0.72 6.28 19.10
N ASP A 451 -1.71 7.02 18.62
CA ASP A 451 -3.10 6.55 18.54
C ASP A 451 -3.21 5.32 17.64
N LEU A 452 -2.46 5.29 16.53
CA LEU A 452 -2.35 4.13 15.66
C LEU A 452 -1.71 2.94 16.38
N GLY A 453 -0.59 3.16 17.09
CA GLY A 453 0.07 2.11 17.87
C GLY A 453 -0.81 1.53 18.99
N ALA A 454 -1.68 2.36 19.60
CA ALA A 454 -2.63 1.95 20.62
C ALA A 454 -3.74 1.00 20.10
N LEU A 455 -3.88 0.86 18.77
CA LEU A 455 -4.75 -0.16 18.18
C LEU A 455 -4.16 -1.59 18.27
N ASP A 456 -2.88 -1.75 18.67
CA ASP A 456 -2.31 -3.07 18.93
C ASP A 456 -3.01 -3.73 20.12
N LYS A 457 -3.45 -4.97 19.92
CA LYS A 457 -4.07 -5.81 20.95
C LYS A 457 -3.15 -6.95 21.39
N GLY A 458 -1.84 -6.78 21.20
CA GLY A 458 -0.79 -7.64 21.76
C GLY A 458 -0.32 -8.76 20.84
N ASP A 459 -0.53 -8.67 19.52
CA ASP A 459 -0.13 -9.73 18.58
C ASP A 459 1.21 -9.47 17.86
N ASN A 460 1.88 -8.35 18.16
CA ASN A 460 3.11 -7.82 17.55
C ASN A 460 3.06 -7.61 16.03
N PHE A 461 2.08 -8.19 15.35
CA PHE A 461 1.92 -8.12 13.90
C PHE A 461 1.54 -6.71 13.49
N TRP A 462 0.63 -6.06 14.23
CA TRP A 462 0.29 -4.65 14.02
C TRP A 462 1.51 -3.75 14.09
N MET A 463 2.30 -3.88 15.16
CA MET A 463 3.46 -3.03 15.39
C MET A 463 4.50 -3.16 14.29
N SER A 464 4.66 -4.35 13.68
CA SER A 464 5.55 -4.51 12.53
C SER A 464 5.14 -3.64 11.32
N GLN A 465 3.84 -3.38 11.13
CA GLN A 465 3.33 -2.49 10.08
C GLN A 465 3.46 -1.02 10.49
N VAL A 466 3.14 -0.69 11.75
CA VAL A 466 3.31 0.67 12.31
C VAL A 466 4.76 1.15 12.19
N CYS A 467 5.74 0.26 12.41
CA CYS A 467 7.17 0.55 12.24
C CYS A 467 7.56 0.94 10.80
N GLY A 468 6.73 0.65 9.79
CA GLY A 468 6.94 1.11 8.42
C GLY A 468 6.72 2.61 8.22
N ILE A 469 6.06 3.28 9.16
CA ILE A 469 5.75 4.70 9.11
C ILE A 469 6.89 5.50 9.76
N ASN A 470 7.44 6.45 9.01
CA ASN A 470 8.48 7.37 9.47
C ASN A 470 7.94 8.80 9.53
N VAL A 471 7.60 9.26 10.74
CA VAL A 471 7.07 10.60 10.99
C VAL A 471 8.07 11.70 10.63
N GLU A 472 9.38 11.49 10.84
CA GLU A 472 10.41 12.49 10.51
C GLU A 472 10.55 12.68 8.99
N PHE A 473 10.38 11.61 8.20
CA PHE A 473 10.32 11.73 6.74
C PHE A 473 9.10 12.55 6.29
N ILE A 474 7.92 12.28 6.85
CA ILE A 474 6.69 13.03 6.56
C ILE A 474 6.89 14.51 6.89
N LEU A 475 7.48 14.81 8.06
CA LEU A 475 7.83 16.17 8.45
C LEU A 475 8.84 16.83 7.50
N ALA A 476 9.83 16.10 7.02
CA ALA A 476 10.78 16.63 6.05
C ALA A 476 10.09 17.05 4.74
N VAL A 477 9.09 16.30 4.28
CA VAL A 477 8.27 16.70 3.12
C VAL A 477 7.43 17.94 3.43
N ILE A 478 6.77 18.00 4.59
CA ILE A 478 5.99 19.17 5.02
C ILE A 478 6.87 20.43 5.15
N ASN A 479 8.12 20.29 5.60
CA ASN A 479 9.07 21.40 5.67
C ASN A 479 9.42 21.93 4.26
N VAL A 480 9.45 21.07 3.25
CA VAL A 480 9.56 21.53 1.85
C VAL A 480 8.33 22.34 1.46
N PHE A 481 7.13 21.90 1.81
CA PHE A 481 5.91 22.68 1.56
C PHE A 481 5.93 24.03 2.27
N ALA A 482 6.36 24.07 3.54
CA ALA A 482 6.49 25.30 4.31
C ALA A 482 7.42 26.30 3.61
N LYS A 483 8.63 25.87 3.23
CA LYS A 483 9.59 26.70 2.49
C LYS A 483 9.01 27.29 1.20
N HIS A 484 8.08 26.58 0.57
CA HIS A 484 7.54 26.97 -0.71
C HIS A 484 6.28 27.83 -0.60
N PHE A 485 5.35 27.50 0.29
CA PHE A 485 4.00 28.05 0.24
C PHE A 485 3.60 28.87 1.46
N CYS A 486 4.46 28.95 2.49
CA CYS A 486 4.27 29.75 3.70
C CYS A 486 5.46 30.70 3.87
#